data_AF-A0A9C6SP45-F1
#
_entry.id   AF-A0A9C6SP45-F1
#
_cell.length_a   1.000
_cell.length_b   1.000
_cell.length_c   1.000
_cell.angle_alpha   90.00
_cell.angle_beta   90.00
_cell.angle_gamma   90.00
#
_symmetry.space_group_name_H-M   'P 1'
#
loop_
_entity.id
_entity.type
_entity.pdbx_description
1 polymer ?
#
loop_
_entity_poly.entity_id
_entity_poly.type
_entity_poly.pdbx_seq_one_letter_code
_entity_poly.pdbx_strand_id
1 'polypeptide(L)'
;MMNPNIYNIIFILGFWRLLQVCVNTEMVFKTTNIVCTGNPKYVENVICSVKARNWNNAVAYMDCDLVLPLQNTTFHLEVFKKGYNNRYHPFLVNVMIKMCDVM
;
A
#
# COMPACT_ATOMS: atom_id res chain seq x y z
N MET A 1 36.96 -25.16 -30.32
CA MET A 1 37.27 -23.99 -29.46
C MET A 1 36.37 -22.84 -29.91
N MET A 2 35.40 -22.43 -29.09
CA MET A 2 34.40 -21.43 -29.47
C MET A 2 34.94 -20.00 -29.22
N ASN A 3 34.71 -19.08 -30.16
CA ASN A 3 35.30 -17.73 -30.17
C ASN A 3 34.85 -16.90 -28.94
N PRO A 4 35.76 -16.21 -28.22
CA PRO A 4 35.45 -15.46 -27.00
C PRO A 4 34.36 -14.37 -27.15
N ASN A 5 34.13 -13.85 -28.36
CA ASN A 5 33.04 -12.90 -28.62
C ASN A 5 31.65 -13.54 -28.51
N ILE A 6 31.51 -14.82 -28.89
CA ILE A 6 30.22 -15.52 -28.86
C ILE A 6 29.78 -15.80 -27.42
N TYR A 7 30.73 -16.10 -26.53
CA TYR A 7 30.44 -16.31 -25.10
C TYR A 7 29.87 -15.05 -24.44
N ASN A 8 30.47 -13.89 -24.70
CA ASN A 8 29.99 -12.61 -24.16
C ASN A 8 28.59 -12.25 -24.67
N ILE A 9 28.30 -12.49 -25.96
CA ILE A 9 26.96 -12.23 -26.53
C ILE A 9 25.91 -13.14 -25.89
N ILE A 10 26.20 -14.43 -25.71
CA ILE A 10 25.29 -15.38 -25.05
C ILE A 10 25.05 -14.97 -23.60
N PHE A 11 26.10 -14.53 -22.89
CA PHE A 11 25.99 -14.09 -21.50
C PHE A 11 25.13 -12.82 -21.36
N ILE A 12 25.32 -11.83 -22.24
CA ILE A 12 24.52 -10.59 -22.25
C ILE A 12 23.05 -10.88 -22.57
N LEU A 13 22.79 -11.71 -23.59
CA LEU A 13 21.42 -12.09 -23.96
C LEU A 13 20.73 -12.91 -22.87
N GLY A 14 21.47 -13.83 -22.23
CA GLY A 14 20.97 -14.61 -21.10
C GLY A 14 20.66 -13.75 -19.87
N PHE A 15 21.54 -12.80 -19.56
CA PHE A 15 21.38 -11.87 -18.44
C PHE A 15 20.18 -10.92 -18.65
N TRP A 16 19.98 -10.41 -19.87
CA TRP A 16 18.81 -9.58 -20.21
C TRP A 16 17.50 -10.36 -20.03
N ARG A 17 17.45 -11.60 -20.52
CA ARG A 17 16.28 -12.49 -20.37
C ARG A 17 15.95 -12.76 -18.90
N LEU A 18 16.96 -12.97 -18.06
CA LEU A 18 16.77 -13.16 -16.61
C LEU A 18 16.24 -11.89 -15.93
N LEU A 19 16.70 -10.70 -16.35
CA LEU A 19 16.26 -9.43 -15.78
C LEU A 19 14.76 -9.16 -16.04
N GLN A 20 14.22 -9.58 -17.20
CA GLN A 20 12.80 -9.41 -17.52
C GLN A 20 11.87 -10.31 -16.68
N VAL A 21 12.35 -11.44 -16.17
CA VAL A 21 11.51 -12.38 -15.39
C VAL A 21 11.23 -11.86 -13.97
N CYS A 22 12.11 -11.03 -13.40
CA CYS A 22 11.95 -10.51 -12.03
C CYS A 22 10.97 -9.33 -11.90
N VAL A 23 10.56 -8.68 -12.99
CA VAL A 23 9.84 -7.38 -12.93
C VAL A 23 8.31 -7.55 -12.80
N ASN A 24 7.75 -8.70 -13.17
CA ASN A 24 6.29 -8.86 -13.26
C ASN A 24 5.67 -9.48 -11.99
N THR A 25 5.88 -8.84 -10.83
CA THR A 25 5.09 -9.20 -9.64
C THR A 25 3.87 -8.28 -9.54
N GLU A 26 2.77 -8.71 -10.14
CA GLU A 26 1.47 -8.06 -9.92
C GLU A 26 1.03 -8.33 -8.47
N MET A 27 1.20 -7.35 -7.60
CA MET A 27 0.73 -7.44 -6.22
C MET A 27 -0.78 -7.19 -6.19
N VAL A 28 -1.55 -8.26 -5.97
CA VAL A 28 -3.00 -8.19 -5.78
C VAL A 28 -3.31 -7.93 -4.30
N PHE A 29 -3.85 -6.75 -4.00
CA PHE A 29 -4.29 -6.39 -2.65
C PHE A 29 -5.79 -6.66 -2.50
N LYS A 30 -6.17 -7.44 -1.46
CA LYS A 30 -7.57 -7.73 -1.14
C LYS A 30 -7.91 -7.19 0.25
N THR A 31 -8.73 -6.15 0.28
CA THR A 31 -9.26 -5.58 1.52
C THR A 31 -10.59 -6.25 1.86
N THR A 32 -10.67 -6.95 2.99
CA THR A 32 -11.88 -7.67 3.42
C THR A 32 -12.69 -6.94 4.48
N ASN A 33 -12.04 -6.09 5.29
CA ASN A 33 -12.67 -5.38 6.38
C ASN A 33 -11.98 -4.03 6.59
N ILE A 34 -12.77 -3.05 7.04
CA ILE A 34 -12.32 -1.73 7.45
C ILE A 34 -12.98 -1.38 8.78
N VAL A 35 -12.16 -0.95 9.74
CA VAL A 35 -12.61 -0.55 11.07
C VAL A 35 -12.09 0.85 11.32
N CYS A 36 -12.98 1.75 11.73
CA CYS A 36 -12.64 3.15 11.97
C CYS A 36 -13.02 3.50 13.40
N THR A 37 -12.05 4.10 14.08
CA THR A 37 -12.20 4.53 15.47
C THR A 37 -11.82 6.00 15.53
N GLY A 38 -12.80 6.86 15.81
CA GLY A 38 -12.59 8.29 16.01
C GLY A 38 -12.42 8.63 17.48
N ASN A 39 -11.70 9.71 17.77
CA ASN A 39 -11.71 10.29 19.10
C ASN A 39 -12.98 11.13 19.27
N PRO A 40 -13.90 10.78 20.20
CA PRO A 40 -15.18 11.47 20.38
C PRO A 40 -15.03 12.94 20.77
N LYS A 41 -13.84 13.38 21.21
CA LYS A 41 -13.56 14.79 21.48
C LYS A 41 -13.52 15.65 20.21
N TYR A 42 -13.16 15.07 19.07
CA TYR A 42 -12.94 15.81 17.82
C TYR A 42 -13.87 15.34 16.70
N VAL A 43 -14.24 14.07 16.69
CA VAL A 43 -14.98 13.44 15.61
C VAL A 43 -16.11 12.59 16.18
N GLU A 44 -17.33 12.80 15.69
CA GLU A 44 -18.51 12.02 16.03
C GLU A 44 -19.07 11.30 14.78
N ASN A 45 -20.01 10.38 15.01
CA ASN A 45 -20.75 9.69 13.97
C ASN A 45 -19.88 9.05 12.86
N VAL A 46 -18.78 8.40 13.27
CA VAL A 46 -17.84 7.77 12.34
C VAL A 46 -18.48 6.54 11.71
N ILE A 47 -18.71 6.60 10.41
CA ILE A 47 -19.23 5.49 9.62
C ILE A 47 -18.14 5.08 8.64
N CYS A 48 -17.78 3.78 8.64
CA CYS A 48 -16.99 3.27 7.55
C CYS A 48 -17.37 1.85 7.13
N SER A 49 -17.31 1.64 5.82
CA SER A 49 -17.67 0.36 5.21
C SER A 49 -16.93 0.20 3.90
N VAL A 50 -16.64 -1.04 3.54
CA VAL A 50 -16.08 -1.36 2.21
C VAL A 50 -17.15 -2.10 1.42
N LYS A 51 -17.37 -1.67 0.17
CA LYS A 51 -18.28 -2.33 -0.76
C LYS A 51 -17.53 -2.72 -2.02
N ALA A 52 -17.69 -3.97 -2.43
CA ALA A 52 -17.18 -4.42 -3.73
C ALA A 52 -18.02 -3.77 -4.84
N ARG A 53 -17.37 -3.08 -5.78
CA ARG A 53 -18.01 -2.52 -6.98
C ARG A 53 -17.93 -3.51 -8.14
N ASN A 54 -16.81 -4.21 -8.26
CA ASN A 54 -16.58 -5.28 -9.24
C ASN A 54 -15.59 -6.31 -8.65
N TRP A 55 -15.34 -7.41 -9.35
CA TRP A 55 -14.38 -8.44 -8.94
C TRP A 55 -12.98 -7.88 -8.66
N ASN A 56 -12.58 -6.85 -9.42
CA ASN A 56 -11.25 -6.23 -9.31
C ASN A 56 -11.25 -4.90 -8.55
N ASN A 57 -12.43 -4.36 -8.20
CA ASN A 57 -12.54 -3.00 -7.66
C ASN A 57 -13.44 -2.97 -6.42
N ALA A 58 -12.92 -2.39 -5.33
CA ALA A 58 -13.67 -2.11 -4.11
C ALA A 58 -13.65 -0.61 -3.82
N VAL A 59 -14.72 -0.13 -3.17
CA VAL A 59 -14.87 1.27 -2.74
C VAL A 59 -14.99 1.29 -1.24
N ALA A 60 -14.16 2.10 -0.57
CA ALA A 60 -14.29 2.38 0.84
C ALA A 60 -15.13 3.64 1.02
N TYR A 61 -16.23 3.52 1.76
CA TYR A 61 -17.02 4.63 2.26
C TYR A 61 -16.53 4.98 3.65
N MET A 62 -16.17 6.24 3.85
CA MET A 62 -15.81 6.80 5.15
C MET A 62 -16.54 8.12 5.28
N ASP A 63 -17.25 8.29 6.39
CA ASP A 63 -17.96 9.51 6.75
C ASP A 63 -17.74 9.79 8.24
N CYS A 64 -17.60 11.07 8.58
CA CYS A 64 -17.39 11.49 9.95
C CYS A 64 -17.71 12.97 10.16
N ASP A 65 -18.34 13.27 11.28
CA ASP A 65 -18.73 14.63 11.64
C ASP A 65 -17.69 15.26 12.56
N LEU A 66 -17.21 16.46 12.21
CA LEU A 66 -16.23 17.19 13.01
C LEU A 66 -16.90 18.09 14.02
N VAL A 67 -16.66 17.81 15.30
CA VAL A 67 -17.19 18.62 16.41
C VAL A 67 -16.37 19.89 16.61
N LEU A 68 -15.06 19.83 16.35
CA LEU A 68 -14.14 20.96 16.44
C LEU A 68 -13.30 21.11 15.16
N PRO A 69 -12.91 22.35 14.81
CA PRO A 69 -12.00 22.57 13.68
C PRO A 69 -10.65 21.93 13.96
N LEU A 70 -10.17 21.13 13.02
CA LEU A 70 -8.85 20.54 13.08
C LEU A 70 -7.78 21.59 12.76
N GLN A 71 -6.93 21.91 13.74
CA GLN A 71 -5.74 22.74 13.54
C GLN A 71 -4.49 21.84 13.60
N ASN A 72 -3.51 22.08 12.72
CA ASN A 72 -2.24 21.33 12.66
C ASN A 72 -2.42 19.82 12.45
N THR A 73 -3.31 19.43 11.54
CA THR A 73 -3.60 18.02 11.25
C THR A 73 -2.39 17.31 10.68
N THR A 74 -1.96 16.22 11.33
CA THR A 74 -0.92 15.33 10.84
C THR A 74 -1.56 13.98 10.49
N PHE A 75 -1.38 13.54 9.25
CA PHE A 75 -1.81 12.23 8.78
C PHE A 75 -0.65 11.25 8.91
N HIS A 76 -0.89 10.13 9.58
CA HIS A 76 0.10 9.08 9.79
C HIS A 76 -0.42 7.78 9.20
N LEU A 77 0.33 7.22 8.23
CA LEU A 77 -0.02 5.99 7.53
C LEU A 77 1.03 4.92 7.80
N GLU A 78 0.58 3.80 8.33
CA GLU A 78 1.40 2.62 8.57
C GLU A 78 0.85 1.41 7.81
N VAL A 79 1.69 0.80 6.97
CA VAL A 79 1.32 -0.39 6.21
C VAL A 79 2.06 -1.61 6.76
N PHE A 80 1.27 -2.55 7.29
CA PHE A 80 1.77 -3.79 7.89
C PHE A 80 1.52 -4.99 6.98
N LYS A 81 2.53 -5.86 6.84
CA LYS A 81 2.36 -7.16 6.19
C LYS A 81 2.20 -8.25 7.23
N LYS A 82 1.11 -9.01 7.13
CA LYS A 82 0.90 -10.20 7.93
C LYS A 82 1.84 -11.32 7.44
N GLY A 83 2.70 -11.82 8.31
CA GLY A 83 3.56 -12.96 8.01
C GLY A 83 2.82 -14.31 8.14
N TYR A 84 3.44 -15.38 7.64
CA TYR A 84 2.92 -16.76 7.77
C TYR A 84 2.71 -17.17 9.24
N ASN A 85 3.46 -16.56 10.16
CA ASN A 85 3.42 -16.84 11.59
C ASN A 85 2.23 -16.14 12.30
N ASN A 86 1.26 -15.63 11.52
CA ASN A 86 0.08 -14.89 11.98
C ASN A 86 0.39 -13.60 12.77
N ARG A 87 1.65 -13.15 12.75
CA ARG A 87 2.12 -11.89 13.35
C ARG A 87 2.23 -10.82 12.27
N TYR A 88 1.88 -9.59 12.61
CA TYR A 88 2.14 -8.44 11.77
C TYR A 88 3.61 -8.06 11.93
N HIS A 89 4.38 -8.10 10.84
CA HIS A 89 5.74 -7.60 10.86
C HIS A 89 5.72 -6.07 10.71
N PRO A 90 6.50 -5.32 11.52
CA PRO A 90 6.54 -3.87 11.42
C PRO A 90 7.06 -3.40 10.05
N PHE A 91 6.24 -2.55 9.41
CA PHE A 91 6.45 -1.61 8.30
C PHE A 91 7.12 -2.06 6.98
N LEU A 92 6.33 -2.02 5.89
CA LEU A 92 6.83 -1.75 4.53
C LEU A 92 6.86 -0.24 4.22
N VAL A 93 5.97 0.55 4.83
CA VAL A 93 5.84 2.00 4.60
C VAL A 93 5.33 2.67 5.89
N ASN A 94 6.02 3.72 6.32
CA ASN A 94 5.64 4.62 7.42
C ASN A 94 5.77 6.06 6.92
N VAL A 95 4.65 6.74 6.72
CA VAL A 95 4.61 8.09 6.16
C VAL A 95 3.83 9.01 7.08
N MET A 96 4.41 10.17 7.36
CA MET A 96 3.80 11.23 8.14
C MET A 96 3.68 12.49 7.28
N ILE A 97 2.47 13.00 7.10
CA ILE A 97 2.16 14.15 6.25
C ILE A 97 1.49 15.22 7.11
N LYS A 98 2.03 16.43 7.09
CA LYS A 98 1.36 17.60 7.68
C LYS A 98 0.40 18.16 6.66
N MET A 99 -0.90 18.03 6.92
CA MET A 99 -1.93 18.40 5.94
C MET A 99 -1.93 19.90 5.65
N CYS A 100 -1.62 20.72 6.65
CA CYS A 100 -1.56 22.18 6.52
C CYS A 100 -0.39 22.69 5.67
N ASP A 101 0.65 21.88 5.45
CA ASP A 101 1.80 22.27 4.63
C ASP A 101 1.60 21.90 3.15
N VAL A 102 0.62 21.04 2.86
CA VAL A 102 0.35 20.49 1.51
C VAL A 102 -0.84 21.18 0.85
N MET A 103 -1.73 21.80 1.64
CA MET A 103 -2.96 22.46 1.17
C MET A 103 -2.73 23.92 0.79
#